data_AF-W2YS34-F1
#
_entry.id   AF-W2YS34-F1
#
_cell.length_a   1.000
_cell.length_b   1.000
_cell.length_c   1.000
_cell.angle_alpha   90.00
_cell.angle_beta   90.00
_cell.angle_gamma   90.00
#
_symmetry.space_group_name_H-M   'P 1'
#
loop_
_entity.id
_entity.type
_entity.pdbx_description
1 polymer ?
#
loop_
_entity_poly.entity_id
_entity_poly.type
_entity_poly.pdbx_seq_one_letter_code
_entity_poly.pdbx_strand_id
1 'polypeptide(L)'
;MPRYSIALFSVATVFVVSIASAVTAVDLPAVVSVKRNGIICKRLLRTHEAENENDERAGFGGLIQEGTSKVKDFITTKKYKSLVNRLQLGDDFLDSVKSPQLERLNKLVTKFNRNKDQENQLSLIGPLSAKYGDDTVATMLVDLKKNPELAKLAKQLQDQQLTDWLKNGKSGGDIFSLLKLKDDGNIGSQKVQVLEDYLTIVNTKKSTDETLLNVLTKGFGGESNLVPLLAKAGIDPLMVDKSKKLEAALLTKWRDDNVPRLTVWVRLKFDDNLDEALSSGKMGIFFKYVSQNHPDHEISEIKKITAKYGEFAIKHDGGSMKTWKMETLREYIQLFNSKTPQDKTKMFDVLRNGFGDGDGALARVVTKALTLADSPQMAAQYQSALFRRWVRSEIEPRSIYARFLNVDEASANFLERSIVAQYKAYYDDVKNPPQAVTFHDPRRS
;
A
#
# COMPACT_ATOMS: atom_id res chain seq x y z
N MET A 1 18.46 -35.43 -2.79
CA MET A 1 17.95 -35.78 -1.44
C MET A 1 19.15 -35.80 -0.50
N PRO A 2 19.06 -35.25 0.73
CA PRO A 2 17.99 -35.49 1.68
C PRO A 2 16.98 -34.34 1.81
N ARG A 3 15.81 -34.71 2.31
CA ARG A 3 14.63 -33.90 2.61
C ARG A 3 14.59 -33.66 4.12
N TYR A 4 14.28 -32.43 4.55
CA TYR A 4 13.61 -32.01 5.80
C TYR A 4 13.47 -30.48 5.68
N SER A 5 12.44 -29.76 6.11
CA SER A 5 11.04 -30.01 6.46
C SER A 5 10.36 -28.64 6.32
N ILE A 6 9.13 -28.63 5.85
CA ILE A 6 8.23 -27.48 5.88
C ILE A 6 7.93 -27.18 7.35
N ALA A 7 8.20 -25.96 7.81
CA ALA A 7 7.70 -25.46 9.08
C ALA A 7 6.99 -24.12 8.83
N LEU A 8 5.67 -24.21 8.68
CA LEU A 8 4.71 -23.16 8.96
C LEU A 8 4.89 -22.69 10.41
N PHE A 9 4.97 -21.38 10.65
CA PHE A 9 4.49 -20.78 11.90
C PHE A 9 3.74 -19.49 11.61
N SER A 10 2.43 -19.65 11.64
CA SER A 10 1.41 -18.66 11.97
C SER A 10 1.51 -18.20 13.44
N VAL A 11 0.77 -17.12 13.73
CA VAL A 11 0.22 -16.68 15.03
C VAL A 11 0.90 -15.44 15.64
N ALA A 12 0.18 -14.31 15.59
CA ALA A 12 -0.32 -13.61 16.78
C ALA A 12 -1.35 -12.53 16.38
N THR A 13 -2.61 -12.93 16.23
CA THR A 13 -3.79 -12.07 16.40
C THR A 13 -4.19 -12.03 17.88
N VAL A 14 -5.03 -11.04 18.26
CA VAL A 14 -5.89 -10.91 19.47
C VAL A 14 -5.49 -9.70 20.36
N PHE A 15 -6.32 -8.75 20.85
CA PHE A 15 -7.77 -8.49 20.95
C PHE A 15 -7.99 -6.94 20.89
N VAL A 16 -9.04 -6.44 20.23
CA VAL A 16 -9.62 -5.12 20.53
C VAL A 16 -11.09 -5.31 20.90
N VAL A 17 -11.46 -4.72 22.03
CA VAL A 17 -12.75 -4.79 22.73
C VAL A 17 -13.85 -4.10 21.91
N SER A 18 -14.96 -4.81 21.68
CA SER A 18 -16.20 -4.25 21.16
C SER A 18 -17.00 -3.57 22.27
N ILE A 19 -17.40 -2.32 22.06
CA ILE A 19 -18.55 -1.70 22.74
C ILE A 19 -19.69 -1.65 21.72
N ALA A 20 -20.72 -2.47 21.94
CA ALA A 20 -21.98 -2.39 21.20
C ALA A 20 -23.01 -1.67 22.07
N SER A 21 -23.52 -0.53 21.60
CA SER A 21 -24.74 0.07 22.12
C SER A 21 -25.91 -0.37 21.24
N ALA A 22 -26.87 -1.04 21.88
CA ALA A 22 -28.14 -1.46 21.30
C ALA A 22 -29.09 -0.27 21.17
N VAL A 23 -29.86 -0.20 20.08
CA VAL A 23 -31.19 0.41 20.05
C VAL A 23 -32.11 -0.42 19.16
N THR A 24 -33.33 -0.57 19.65
CA THR A 24 -34.38 -1.55 19.34
C THR A 24 -35.28 -1.19 18.16
N ALA A 25 -35.94 -2.23 17.65
CA ALA A 25 -36.91 -2.28 16.56
C ALA A 25 -38.22 -1.49 16.80
N VAL A 26 -38.91 -1.15 15.71
CA VAL A 26 -40.38 -0.92 15.65
C VAL A 26 -40.94 -1.47 14.32
N ASP A 27 -42.13 -2.08 14.45
CA ASP A 27 -42.85 -2.96 13.54
C ASP A 27 -43.51 -2.34 12.27
N LEU A 28 -43.76 -3.25 11.31
CA LEU A 28 -44.68 -3.27 10.13
C LEU A 28 -46.17 -2.99 10.51
N PRO A 29 -47.18 -2.81 9.58
CA PRO A 29 -47.35 -3.53 8.29
C PRO A 29 -48.19 -2.86 7.14
N ALA A 30 -48.39 -3.65 6.08
CA ALA A 30 -49.62 -3.83 5.26
C ALA A 30 -49.87 -3.06 3.92
N VAL A 31 -49.65 -3.80 2.81
CA VAL A 31 -50.58 -4.18 1.72
C VAL A 31 -51.66 -3.19 1.25
N VAL A 32 -51.69 -2.86 -0.06
CA VAL A 32 -52.88 -2.97 -0.95
C VAL A 32 -52.45 -3.22 -2.42
N SER A 33 -53.15 -4.16 -3.06
CA SER A 33 -53.07 -4.56 -4.47
C SER A 33 -54.29 -4.01 -5.22
N VAL A 34 -54.16 -3.49 -6.46
CA VAL A 34 -55.22 -3.54 -7.49
C VAL A 34 -54.63 -3.57 -8.92
N LYS A 35 -55.33 -4.31 -9.77
CA LYS A 35 -55.05 -4.82 -11.13
C LYS A 35 -55.73 -3.96 -12.24
N ARG A 36 -55.17 -4.12 -13.46
CA ARG A 36 -55.81 -4.37 -14.79
C ARG A 36 -56.08 -3.24 -15.81
N ASN A 37 -55.59 -3.55 -17.03
CA ASN A 37 -56.17 -3.39 -18.38
C ASN A 37 -56.42 -1.96 -18.90
N GLY A 38 -56.17 -1.58 -20.16
CA GLY A 38 -55.77 -2.28 -21.37
C GLY A 38 -56.02 -1.35 -22.58
N ILE A 39 -55.77 -1.89 -23.78
CA ILE A 39 -56.25 -1.45 -25.11
C ILE A 39 -55.25 -0.68 -26.01
N ILE A 40 -55.21 -1.26 -27.21
CA ILE A 40 -54.43 -1.04 -28.42
C ILE A 40 -55.03 0.10 -29.24
N CYS A 41 -54.22 0.86 -29.97
CA CYS A 41 -54.57 1.23 -31.35
C CYS A 41 -53.34 1.59 -32.20
N LYS A 42 -53.23 0.88 -33.33
CA LYS A 42 -52.29 1.11 -34.43
C LYS A 42 -52.81 2.28 -35.30
N ARG A 43 -51.93 3.17 -35.76
CA ARG A 43 -52.10 3.91 -37.04
C ARG A 43 -50.73 4.27 -37.63
N LEU A 44 -50.61 4.05 -38.94
CA LEU A 44 -49.43 4.18 -39.79
C LEU A 44 -49.38 5.57 -40.49
N LEU A 45 -48.15 6.09 -40.67
CA LEU A 45 -47.61 6.90 -41.78
C LEU A 45 -48.26 8.27 -42.15
N ARG A 46 -47.53 9.38 -42.00
CA ARG A 46 -46.61 9.98 -43.02
C ARG A 46 -45.90 11.27 -42.52
N THR A 47 -44.62 11.32 -42.87
CA THR A 47 -43.65 12.42 -43.10
C THR A 47 -44.04 13.89 -42.91
N HIS A 48 -43.25 14.61 -42.10
CA HIS A 48 -42.77 15.94 -42.47
C HIS A 48 -41.36 16.16 -41.87
N GLU A 49 -40.39 16.41 -42.75
CA GLU A 49 -39.11 17.05 -42.41
C GLU A 49 -39.36 18.55 -42.31
N ALA A 50 -39.04 19.12 -41.16
CA ALA A 50 -38.64 20.51 -41.01
C ALA A 50 -37.79 20.59 -39.74
N GLU A 51 -36.50 20.84 -39.94
CA GLU A 51 -35.54 21.21 -38.91
C GLU A 51 -35.90 22.58 -38.34
N ASN A 52 -35.71 22.72 -37.02
CA ASN A 52 -35.22 23.87 -36.26
C ASN A 52 -35.51 23.53 -34.78
N GLU A 53 -34.55 22.92 -34.11
CA GLU A 53 -33.61 23.63 -33.21
C GLU A 53 -34.32 24.36 -32.07
N ASN A 54 -34.48 23.64 -30.96
CA ASN A 54 -34.05 24.07 -29.64
C ASN A 54 -34.36 22.95 -28.66
N ASP A 55 -33.35 22.14 -28.34
CA ASP A 55 -33.32 21.43 -27.07
C ASP A 55 -31.86 21.12 -26.72
N GLU A 56 -31.23 22.09 -26.06
CA GLU A 56 -30.07 21.86 -25.23
C GLU A 56 -30.42 20.85 -24.12
N ARG A 57 -30.12 19.58 -24.35
CA ARG A 57 -30.01 18.59 -23.27
C ARG A 57 -29.02 17.49 -23.64
N ALA A 58 -27.79 17.67 -23.14
CA ALA A 58 -26.74 16.65 -22.97
C ALA A 58 -26.67 15.60 -24.10
N GLY A 59 -26.23 16.05 -25.28
CA GLY A 59 -26.04 15.17 -26.43
C GLY A 59 -24.95 14.14 -26.20
N PHE A 60 -25.29 12.87 -26.46
CA PHE A 60 -24.40 11.72 -26.72
C PHE A 60 -23.52 11.93 -27.99
N GLY A 61 -23.21 13.18 -28.35
CA GLY A 61 -22.76 13.61 -29.67
C GLY A 61 -21.34 13.18 -30.06
N GLY A 62 -20.55 12.66 -29.12
CA GLY A 62 -19.16 12.25 -29.38
C GLY A 62 -18.95 10.82 -29.87
N LEU A 63 -19.99 9.97 -29.91
CA LEU A 63 -19.82 8.51 -29.98
C LEU A 63 -20.18 7.85 -31.33
N ILE A 64 -20.53 8.62 -32.36
CA ILE A 64 -21.04 8.07 -33.62
C ILE A 64 -20.14 8.47 -34.77
N GLN A 65 -19.05 7.72 -34.97
CA GLN A 65 -18.31 7.77 -36.23
C GLN A 65 -19.02 6.88 -37.27
N GLU A 66 -19.34 7.49 -38.41
CA GLU A 66 -20.22 6.95 -39.44
C GLU A 66 -19.38 6.31 -40.57
N GLY A 67 -19.58 5.00 -40.80
CA GLY A 67 -18.99 4.25 -41.91
C GLY A 67 -20.00 4.03 -43.03
N THR A 68 -19.57 4.24 -44.28
CA THR A 68 -20.41 4.24 -45.49
C THR A 68 -20.84 2.82 -45.93
N SER A 69 -22.16 2.59 -45.97
CA SER A 69 -22.95 1.69 -46.86
C SER A 69 -23.76 0.52 -46.25
N LYS A 70 -24.94 0.30 -46.87
CA LYS A 70 -26.00 -0.74 -46.74
C LYS A 70 -27.20 -0.39 -45.83
N VAL A 71 -28.34 -0.19 -46.47
CA VAL A 71 -29.66 0.21 -45.91
C VAL A 71 -30.09 -0.56 -44.66
N LYS A 72 -29.76 -1.86 -44.56
CA LYS A 72 -30.08 -2.69 -43.38
C LYS A 72 -29.30 -2.26 -42.12
N ASP A 73 -28.04 -1.87 -42.28
CA ASP A 73 -27.20 -1.38 -41.20
C ASP A 73 -27.70 0.01 -40.78
N PHE A 74 -28.02 0.89 -41.73
CA PHE A 74 -28.62 2.20 -41.45
C PHE A 74 -29.96 2.13 -40.68
N ILE A 75 -30.88 1.25 -41.09
CA ILE A 75 -32.15 1.03 -40.38
C ILE A 75 -31.87 0.53 -38.96
N THR A 76 -30.90 -0.36 -38.80
CA THR A 76 -30.54 -0.91 -37.49
C THR A 76 -29.88 0.15 -36.61
N THR A 77 -29.06 1.05 -37.16
CA THR A 77 -28.47 2.20 -36.47
C THR A 77 -29.53 3.20 -36.03
N LYS A 78 -30.51 3.54 -36.89
CA LYS A 78 -31.66 4.39 -36.49
C LYS A 78 -32.48 3.73 -35.36
N LYS A 79 -32.73 2.42 -35.46
CA LYS A 79 -33.42 1.67 -34.42
C LYS A 79 -32.61 1.61 -33.11
N TYR A 80 -31.30 1.43 -33.19
CA TYR A 80 -30.40 1.50 -32.05
C TYR A 80 -30.46 2.87 -31.37
N LYS A 81 -30.24 3.96 -32.12
CA LYS A 81 -30.33 5.35 -31.63
C LYS A 81 -31.67 5.61 -30.91
N SER A 82 -32.79 5.21 -31.51
CA SER A 82 -34.11 5.39 -30.89
C SER A 82 -34.34 4.52 -29.64
N LEU A 83 -33.77 3.30 -29.57
CA LEU A 83 -33.84 2.48 -28.36
C LEU A 83 -32.98 3.07 -27.24
N VAL A 84 -31.79 3.56 -27.56
CA VAL A 84 -30.90 4.22 -26.60
C VAL A 84 -31.56 5.46 -26.00
N ASN A 85 -32.16 6.31 -26.83
CA ASN A 85 -32.87 7.51 -26.37
C ASN A 85 -34.07 7.20 -25.46
N ARG A 86 -34.63 5.98 -25.55
CA ARG A 86 -35.76 5.52 -24.73
C ARG A 86 -35.36 4.60 -23.59
N LEU A 87 -34.07 4.37 -23.35
CA LEU A 87 -33.63 3.51 -22.24
C LEU A 87 -34.13 4.05 -20.90
N GLN A 88 -34.22 5.38 -20.75
CA GLN A 88 -34.64 6.05 -19.51
C GLN A 88 -34.03 5.37 -18.27
N LEU A 89 -32.71 5.19 -18.30
CA LEU A 89 -31.97 4.54 -17.23
C LEU A 89 -32.23 5.30 -15.91
N GLY A 90 -32.56 4.59 -14.84
CA GLY A 90 -32.79 5.14 -13.49
C GLY A 90 -31.48 5.32 -12.72
N ASP A 91 -31.51 5.94 -11.55
CA ASP A 91 -30.25 6.24 -10.82
C ASP A 91 -29.58 4.98 -10.26
N ASP A 92 -30.37 3.95 -9.98
CA ASP A 92 -29.86 2.64 -9.63
C ASP A 92 -29.40 1.85 -10.88
N PHE A 93 -28.16 1.36 -10.82
CA PHE A 93 -27.55 0.60 -11.90
C PHE A 93 -28.20 -0.79 -12.05
N LEU A 94 -28.52 -1.46 -10.94
CA LEU A 94 -29.05 -2.81 -10.94
C LEU A 94 -30.46 -2.86 -11.55
N ASP A 95 -31.32 -1.92 -11.17
CA ASP A 95 -32.66 -1.75 -11.73
C ASP A 95 -32.59 -1.47 -13.23
N SER A 96 -31.63 -0.66 -13.66
CA SER A 96 -31.43 -0.32 -15.06
C SER A 96 -30.91 -1.51 -15.87
N VAL A 97 -30.03 -2.34 -15.30
CA VAL A 97 -29.58 -3.61 -15.90
C VAL A 97 -30.73 -4.61 -16.03
N LYS A 98 -31.66 -4.62 -15.08
CA LYS A 98 -32.86 -5.48 -15.10
C LYS A 98 -34.01 -4.91 -15.93
N SER A 99 -33.89 -3.69 -16.44
CA SER A 99 -34.99 -3.01 -17.11
C SER A 99 -35.43 -3.72 -18.40
N PRO A 100 -36.74 -3.80 -18.68
CA PRO A 100 -37.26 -4.31 -19.95
C PRO A 100 -36.72 -3.55 -21.18
N GLN A 101 -36.39 -2.28 -21.01
CA GLN A 101 -35.81 -1.42 -22.03
C GLN A 101 -34.40 -1.90 -22.41
N LEU A 102 -33.56 -2.20 -21.42
CA LEU A 102 -32.23 -2.74 -21.67
C LEU A 102 -32.31 -4.15 -22.25
N GLU A 103 -33.26 -4.98 -21.82
CA GLU A 103 -33.47 -6.31 -22.42
C GLU A 103 -33.82 -6.22 -23.91
N ARG A 104 -34.71 -5.28 -24.28
CA ARG A 104 -35.06 -5.01 -25.69
C ARG A 104 -33.86 -4.55 -26.51
N LEU A 105 -33.03 -3.68 -25.93
CA LEU A 105 -31.80 -3.23 -26.58
C LEU A 105 -30.80 -4.38 -26.74
N ASN A 106 -30.60 -5.19 -25.69
CA ASN A 106 -29.72 -6.35 -25.74
C ASN A 106 -30.13 -7.35 -26.83
N LYS A 107 -31.43 -7.63 -26.99
CA LYS A 107 -31.94 -8.47 -28.09
C LYS A 107 -31.59 -7.91 -29.47
N LEU A 108 -31.65 -6.59 -29.65
CA LEU A 108 -31.24 -5.94 -30.90
C LEU A 108 -29.73 -6.08 -31.13
N VAL A 109 -28.92 -5.68 -30.13
CA VAL A 109 -27.46 -5.71 -30.20
C VAL A 109 -26.96 -7.12 -30.47
N THR A 110 -27.46 -8.13 -29.74
CA THR A 110 -27.12 -9.54 -29.94
C THR A 110 -27.46 -10.03 -31.35
N LYS A 111 -28.63 -9.66 -31.88
CA LYS A 111 -29.04 -10.04 -33.24
C LYS A 111 -28.17 -9.38 -34.31
N PHE A 112 -27.80 -8.13 -34.11
CA PHE A 112 -26.98 -7.38 -35.06
C PHE A 112 -25.52 -7.86 -35.05
N ASN A 113 -24.94 -8.08 -33.87
CA ASN A 113 -23.52 -8.39 -33.72
C ASN A 113 -23.15 -9.83 -34.10
N ARG A 114 -24.13 -10.75 -34.25
CA ARG A 114 -23.92 -12.20 -34.40
C ARG A 114 -22.91 -12.60 -35.47
N ASN A 115 -22.82 -11.83 -36.56
CA ASN A 115 -21.93 -12.08 -37.70
C ASN A 115 -21.14 -10.82 -38.11
N LYS A 116 -20.95 -9.88 -37.18
CA LYS A 116 -20.20 -8.65 -37.44
C LYS A 116 -18.80 -8.78 -36.85
N ASP A 117 -17.82 -8.37 -37.63
CA ASP A 117 -16.47 -8.10 -37.15
C ASP A 117 -16.51 -7.06 -36.02
N GLN A 118 -15.47 -7.03 -35.19
CA GLN A 118 -15.49 -6.24 -33.97
C GLN A 118 -15.77 -4.75 -34.26
N GLU A 119 -15.22 -4.17 -35.33
CA GLU A 119 -15.36 -2.74 -35.66
C GLU A 119 -16.81 -2.35 -35.98
N ASN A 120 -17.61 -3.28 -36.48
CA ASN A 120 -19.00 -3.03 -36.88
C ASN A 120 -20.05 -3.51 -35.87
N GLN A 121 -19.66 -3.76 -34.62
CA GLN A 121 -20.58 -4.19 -33.57
C GLN A 121 -21.24 -3.01 -32.85
N LEU A 122 -22.55 -3.11 -32.59
CA LEU A 122 -23.28 -2.15 -31.75
C LEU A 122 -22.88 -2.30 -30.29
N SER A 123 -22.78 -1.16 -29.58
CA SER A 123 -22.44 -1.13 -28.17
C SER A 123 -23.67 -1.26 -27.27
N LEU A 124 -23.76 -2.30 -26.42
CA LEU A 124 -24.77 -2.36 -25.35
C LEU A 124 -24.31 -1.62 -24.10
N ILE A 125 -22.99 -1.58 -23.86
CA ILE A 125 -22.40 -0.98 -22.67
C ILE A 125 -22.31 0.55 -22.78
N GLY A 126 -22.11 1.10 -23.98
CA GLY A 126 -21.93 2.54 -24.20
C GLY A 126 -22.98 3.42 -23.50
N PRO A 127 -24.28 3.13 -23.61
CA PRO A 127 -25.31 3.88 -22.89
C PRO A 127 -25.22 3.79 -21.36
N LEU A 128 -24.78 2.65 -20.81
CA LEU A 128 -24.56 2.47 -19.37
C LEU A 128 -23.33 3.28 -18.91
N SER A 129 -22.20 3.17 -19.62
CA SER A 129 -20.99 3.96 -19.32
C SER A 129 -21.25 5.46 -19.40
N ALA A 130 -22.03 5.91 -20.38
CA ALA A 130 -22.38 7.32 -20.54
C ALA A 130 -23.24 7.86 -19.38
N LYS A 131 -24.11 7.03 -18.79
CA LYS A 131 -24.92 7.46 -17.64
C LYS A 131 -24.15 7.37 -16.32
N TYR A 132 -23.51 6.23 -16.05
CA TYR A 132 -22.99 5.93 -14.71
C TYR A 132 -21.48 6.18 -14.57
N GLY A 133 -20.76 6.39 -15.67
CA GLY A 133 -19.30 6.44 -15.69
C GLY A 133 -18.68 5.05 -15.82
N ASP A 134 -17.59 4.95 -16.59
CA ASP A 134 -16.93 3.69 -16.85
C ASP A 134 -16.37 2.99 -15.60
N ASP A 135 -15.88 3.74 -14.61
CA ASP A 135 -15.36 3.21 -13.35
C ASP A 135 -16.44 2.54 -12.50
N THR A 136 -17.61 3.19 -12.39
CA THR A 136 -18.77 2.64 -11.70
C THR A 136 -19.30 1.41 -12.42
N VAL A 137 -19.49 1.49 -13.75
CA VAL A 137 -19.96 0.36 -14.56
C VAL A 137 -19.02 -0.84 -14.44
N ALA A 138 -17.71 -0.64 -14.58
CA ALA A 138 -16.72 -1.69 -14.50
C ALA A 138 -16.78 -2.44 -13.16
N THR A 139 -16.88 -1.69 -12.06
CA THR A 139 -16.95 -2.25 -10.70
C THR A 139 -18.25 -3.02 -10.49
N MET A 140 -19.39 -2.41 -10.82
CA MET A 140 -20.70 -3.05 -10.64
C MET A 140 -20.82 -4.35 -11.45
N LEU A 141 -20.24 -4.42 -12.64
CA LEU A 141 -20.25 -5.65 -13.44
C LEU A 141 -19.45 -6.80 -12.80
N VAL A 142 -18.34 -6.49 -12.11
CA VAL A 142 -17.59 -7.51 -11.34
C VAL A 142 -18.44 -8.08 -10.21
N ASP A 143 -19.21 -7.24 -9.52
CA ASP A 143 -20.14 -7.70 -8.49
C ASP A 143 -21.32 -8.49 -9.05
N LEU A 144 -21.93 -8.04 -10.15
CA LEU A 144 -23.05 -8.75 -10.78
C LEU A 144 -22.67 -10.12 -11.34
N LYS A 145 -21.40 -10.37 -11.66
CA LYS A 145 -20.91 -11.71 -12.01
C LYS A 145 -21.11 -12.74 -10.89
N LYS A 146 -21.24 -12.30 -9.65
CA LYS A 146 -21.50 -13.17 -8.49
C LYS A 146 -22.98 -13.56 -8.37
N ASN A 147 -23.89 -12.85 -9.04
CA ASN A 147 -25.30 -13.19 -9.08
C ASN A 147 -25.58 -14.21 -10.20
N PRO A 148 -26.04 -15.45 -9.90
CA PRO A 148 -26.25 -16.48 -10.91
C PRO A 148 -27.19 -16.08 -12.06
N GLU A 149 -28.23 -15.27 -11.78
CA GLU A 149 -29.20 -14.84 -12.78
C GLU A 149 -28.61 -13.83 -13.75
N LEU A 150 -27.72 -12.96 -13.27
CA LEU A 150 -27.15 -11.86 -14.03
C LEU A 150 -25.74 -12.14 -14.54
N ALA A 151 -25.08 -13.21 -14.07
CA ALA A 151 -23.69 -13.50 -14.36
C ALA A 151 -23.37 -13.54 -15.87
N LYS A 152 -24.27 -14.14 -16.66
CA LYS A 152 -24.11 -14.21 -18.12
C LYS A 152 -24.18 -12.82 -18.78
N LEU A 153 -25.13 -11.99 -18.36
CA LEU A 153 -25.29 -10.63 -18.88
C LEU A 153 -24.12 -9.74 -18.42
N ALA A 154 -23.75 -9.83 -17.14
CA ALA A 154 -22.63 -9.08 -16.57
C ALA A 154 -21.31 -9.41 -17.29
N LYS A 155 -21.06 -10.70 -17.57
CA LYS A 155 -19.92 -11.13 -18.37
C LYS A 155 -19.98 -10.56 -19.79
N GLN A 156 -21.11 -10.67 -20.48
CA GLN A 156 -21.28 -10.10 -21.82
C GLN A 156 -21.00 -8.59 -21.84
N LEU A 157 -21.54 -7.85 -20.87
CA LEU A 157 -21.34 -6.41 -20.72
C LEU A 157 -19.88 -6.05 -20.45
N GLN A 158 -19.20 -6.80 -19.58
CA GLN A 158 -17.78 -6.54 -19.27
C GLN A 158 -16.87 -6.89 -20.45
N ASP A 159 -17.09 -8.02 -21.13
CA ASP A 159 -16.33 -8.39 -22.34
C ASP A 159 -16.48 -7.31 -23.43
N GLN A 160 -17.68 -6.73 -23.53
CA GLN A 160 -17.97 -5.63 -24.44
C GLN A 160 -17.28 -4.33 -24.01
N GLN A 161 -17.27 -3.99 -22.72
CA GLN A 161 -16.57 -2.84 -22.19
C GLN A 161 -15.06 -2.88 -22.52
N LEU A 162 -14.42 -4.02 -22.24
CA LEU A 162 -12.99 -4.23 -22.52
C LEU A 162 -12.70 -4.16 -24.03
N THR A 163 -13.60 -4.71 -24.85
CA THR A 163 -13.49 -4.68 -26.31
C THR A 163 -13.63 -3.26 -26.86
N ASP A 164 -14.59 -2.47 -26.37
CA ASP A 164 -14.81 -1.09 -26.83
C ASP A 164 -13.63 -0.19 -26.43
N TRP A 165 -13.07 -0.36 -25.23
CA TRP A 165 -11.83 0.31 -24.83
C TRP A 165 -10.65 -0.03 -25.74
N LEU A 166 -10.51 -1.29 -26.13
CA LEU A 166 -9.45 -1.72 -27.05
C LEU A 166 -9.60 -1.11 -28.44
N LYS A 167 -10.83 -1.10 -29.00
CA LYS A 167 -11.13 -0.49 -30.31
C LYS A 167 -10.81 0.99 -30.32
N ASN A 168 -11.14 1.67 -29.22
CA ASN A 168 -10.87 3.10 -29.05
C ASN A 168 -9.40 3.39 -28.74
N GLY A 169 -8.50 2.42 -28.91
CA GLY A 169 -7.06 2.60 -28.81
C GLY A 169 -6.56 2.93 -27.41
N LYS A 170 -7.35 2.67 -26.35
CA LYS A 170 -6.94 2.96 -24.97
C LYS A 170 -5.66 2.17 -24.62
N SER A 171 -4.78 2.81 -23.87
CA SER A 171 -3.60 2.17 -23.25
C SER A 171 -3.94 1.68 -21.84
N GLY A 172 -3.07 0.85 -21.23
CA GLY A 172 -3.21 0.51 -19.82
C GLY A 172 -3.25 1.74 -18.91
N GLY A 173 -2.46 2.77 -19.24
CA GLY A 173 -2.49 4.07 -18.53
C GLY A 173 -3.83 4.80 -18.67
N ASP A 174 -4.44 4.79 -19.86
CA ASP A 174 -5.76 5.40 -20.05
C ASP A 174 -6.84 4.69 -19.22
N ILE A 175 -6.79 3.36 -19.17
CA ILE A 175 -7.71 2.57 -18.36
C ILE A 175 -7.46 2.78 -16.87
N PHE A 176 -6.22 2.91 -16.43
CA PHE A 176 -5.90 3.27 -15.05
C PHE A 176 -6.56 4.59 -14.64
N SER A 177 -6.45 5.62 -15.49
CA SER A 177 -7.08 6.93 -15.25
C SER A 177 -8.60 6.87 -15.33
N LEU A 178 -9.14 6.17 -16.32
CA LEU A 178 -10.58 6.02 -16.54
C LEU A 178 -11.27 5.26 -15.38
N LEU A 179 -10.56 4.32 -14.74
CA LEU A 179 -11.01 3.63 -13.54
C LEU A 179 -10.77 4.42 -12.23
N LYS A 180 -10.12 5.59 -12.31
CA LYS A 180 -9.79 6.46 -11.17
C LYS A 180 -8.97 5.74 -10.08
N LEU A 181 -8.07 4.84 -10.47
CA LEU A 181 -7.29 4.02 -9.54
C LEU A 181 -6.37 4.85 -8.62
N LYS A 182 -5.97 6.04 -9.06
CA LYS A 182 -5.16 6.96 -8.27
C LYS A 182 -5.90 7.47 -7.03
N ASP A 183 -7.19 7.76 -7.17
CA ASP A 183 -8.02 8.33 -6.12
C ASP A 183 -8.39 7.28 -5.07
N ASP A 184 -8.58 6.03 -5.49
CA ASP A 184 -8.91 4.93 -4.59
C ASP A 184 -7.72 4.49 -3.72
N GLY A 185 -6.50 4.50 -4.27
CA GLY A 185 -5.29 4.02 -3.59
C GLY A 185 -5.34 2.55 -3.16
N ASN A 186 -6.32 1.77 -3.65
CA ASN A 186 -6.54 0.38 -3.23
C ASN A 186 -6.14 -0.60 -4.35
N ILE A 187 -4.95 -1.19 -4.20
CA ILE A 187 -4.39 -2.18 -5.12
C ILE A 187 -5.19 -3.49 -5.15
N GLY A 188 -5.97 -3.76 -4.11
CA GLY A 188 -6.85 -4.92 -4.00
C GLY A 188 -8.23 -4.72 -4.61
N SER A 189 -8.54 -3.52 -5.14
CA SER A 189 -9.89 -3.21 -5.63
C SER A 189 -10.27 -4.01 -6.88
N GLN A 190 -11.58 -4.15 -7.09
CA GLN A 190 -12.14 -4.75 -8.30
C GLN A 190 -11.72 -4.00 -9.57
N LYS A 191 -11.50 -2.69 -9.48
CA LYS A 191 -10.98 -1.87 -10.58
C LYS A 191 -9.60 -2.35 -11.04
N VAL A 192 -8.72 -2.76 -10.12
CA VAL A 192 -7.42 -3.35 -10.50
C VAL A 192 -7.62 -4.68 -11.20
N GLN A 193 -8.61 -5.48 -10.81
CA GLN A 193 -8.96 -6.71 -11.56
C GLN A 193 -9.43 -6.38 -12.98
N VAL A 194 -10.26 -5.36 -13.17
CA VAL A 194 -10.70 -4.96 -14.51
C VAL A 194 -9.54 -4.48 -15.38
N LEU A 195 -8.60 -3.72 -14.81
CA LEU A 195 -7.37 -3.33 -15.50
C LEU A 195 -6.53 -4.55 -15.89
N GLU A 196 -6.39 -5.52 -15.00
CA GLU A 196 -5.65 -6.77 -15.25
C GLU A 196 -6.29 -7.61 -16.39
N ASP A 197 -7.61 -7.73 -16.39
CA ASP A 197 -8.38 -8.38 -17.45
C ASP A 197 -8.18 -7.65 -18.79
N TYR A 198 -8.17 -6.31 -18.77
CA TYR A 198 -7.92 -5.49 -19.96
C TYR A 198 -6.52 -5.72 -20.53
N LEU A 199 -5.48 -5.67 -19.68
CA LEU A 199 -4.09 -5.86 -20.10
C LEU A 199 -3.86 -7.24 -20.70
N THR A 200 -4.55 -8.26 -20.18
CA THR A 200 -4.53 -9.62 -20.75
C THR A 200 -5.00 -9.61 -22.21
N ILE A 201 -6.07 -8.88 -22.52
CA ILE A 201 -6.59 -8.76 -23.89
C ILE A 201 -5.62 -7.97 -24.78
N VAL A 202 -5.07 -6.87 -24.27
CA VAL A 202 -4.12 -6.02 -25.02
C VAL A 202 -2.87 -6.81 -25.38
N ASN A 203 -2.24 -7.48 -24.42
CA ASN A 203 -1.02 -8.26 -24.64
C ASN A 203 -1.27 -9.44 -25.59
N THR A 204 -2.44 -10.08 -25.51
CA THR A 204 -2.81 -11.16 -26.43
C THR A 204 -3.00 -10.66 -27.87
N LYS A 205 -3.57 -9.47 -28.07
CA LYS A 205 -3.93 -8.98 -29.42
C LYS A 205 -2.88 -8.12 -30.09
N LYS A 206 -2.13 -7.32 -29.33
CA LYS A 206 -1.14 -6.36 -29.83
C LYS A 206 0.30 -6.84 -29.61
N SER A 207 0.51 -8.01 -29.01
CA SER A 207 1.83 -8.55 -28.65
C SER A 207 2.70 -7.52 -27.92
N THR A 208 2.07 -6.76 -27.03
CA THR A 208 2.75 -5.82 -26.12
C THR A 208 3.19 -6.55 -24.86
N ASP A 209 4.24 -6.04 -24.20
CA ASP A 209 4.67 -6.48 -22.87
C ASP A 209 4.20 -5.49 -21.77
N GLU A 210 2.99 -4.92 -21.92
CA GLU A 210 2.47 -3.97 -20.93
C GLU A 210 1.99 -4.73 -19.68
N THR A 211 2.76 -4.66 -18.61
CA THR A 211 2.46 -5.37 -17.35
C THR A 211 1.64 -4.51 -16.39
N LEU A 212 0.84 -5.17 -15.56
CA LEU A 212 0.09 -4.51 -14.48
C LEU A 212 1.03 -3.69 -13.57
N LEU A 213 2.20 -4.24 -13.22
CA LEU A 213 3.21 -3.53 -12.42
C LEU A 213 3.63 -2.20 -13.08
N ASN A 214 3.93 -2.20 -14.38
CA ASN A 214 4.37 -1.01 -15.08
C ASN A 214 3.27 0.06 -15.13
N VAL A 215 2.02 -0.34 -15.40
CA VAL A 215 0.87 0.58 -15.43
C VAL A 215 0.64 1.19 -14.05
N LEU A 216 0.61 0.38 -12.98
CA LEU A 216 0.42 0.87 -11.62
C LEU A 216 1.58 1.78 -11.18
N THR A 217 2.82 1.40 -11.48
CA THR A 217 4.01 2.20 -11.12
C THR A 217 3.95 3.58 -11.78
N LYS A 218 3.61 3.65 -13.08
CA LYS A 218 3.43 4.92 -13.79
C LYS A 218 2.23 5.71 -13.24
N GLY A 219 1.09 5.05 -13.07
CA GLY A 219 -0.16 5.66 -12.63
C GLY A 219 -0.10 6.29 -11.24
N PHE A 220 0.60 5.65 -10.30
CA PHE A 220 0.83 6.20 -8.95
C PHE A 220 2.01 7.19 -8.87
N GLY A 221 2.73 7.42 -9.97
CA GLY A 221 3.84 8.40 -10.01
C GLY A 221 5.18 7.86 -9.50
N GLY A 222 5.39 6.55 -9.56
CA GLY A 222 6.66 5.89 -9.28
C GLY A 222 6.59 4.83 -8.18
N GLU A 223 7.71 4.12 -8.04
CA GLU A 223 7.89 3.02 -7.07
C GLU A 223 7.72 3.53 -5.62
N SER A 224 8.18 4.75 -5.32
CA SER A 224 8.03 5.40 -4.00
C SER A 224 6.59 5.49 -3.51
N ASN A 225 5.63 5.61 -4.45
CA ASN A 225 4.21 5.76 -4.15
C ASN A 225 3.46 4.44 -4.24
N LEU A 226 3.91 3.52 -5.10
CA LEU A 226 3.31 2.19 -5.22
C LEU A 226 3.63 1.31 -4.00
N VAL A 227 4.88 1.32 -3.54
CA VAL A 227 5.35 0.41 -2.46
C VAL A 227 4.54 0.55 -1.16
N PRO A 228 4.21 1.76 -0.66
CA PRO A 228 3.36 1.90 0.53
C PRO A 228 1.96 1.30 0.35
N LEU A 229 1.39 1.37 -0.86
CA LEU A 229 0.10 0.76 -1.16
C LEU A 229 0.18 -0.76 -1.17
N LEU A 230 1.29 -1.32 -1.69
CA LEU A 230 1.56 -2.76 -1.62
C LEU A 230 1.75 -3.22 -0.18
N ALA A 231 2.51 -2.49 0.62
CA ALA A 231 2.72 -2.80 2.03
C ALA A 231 1.40 -2.81 2.81
N LYS A 232 0.55 -1.79 2.62
CA LYS A 232 -0.79 -1.73 3.20
C LYS A 232 -1.66 -2.91 2.76
N ALA A 233 -1.67 -3.23 1.46
CA ALA A 233 -2.41 -4.38 0.93
C ALA A 233 -1.84 -5.73 1.42
N GLY A 234 -0.57 -5.80 1.79
CA GLY A 234 0.08 -6.99 2.34
C GLY A 234 -0.38 -7.32 3.77
N ILE A 235 -0.97 -6.36 4.47
CA ILE A 235 -1.54 -6.55 5.82
C ILE A 235 -2.96 -7.11 5.74
N ASP A 236 -3.72 -6.76 4.69
CA ASP A 236 -5.09 -7.23 4.49
C ASP A 236 -5.11 -8.70 4.02
N PRO A 237 -5.73 -9.63 4.79
CA PRO A 237 -5.80 -11.04 4.41
C PRO A 237 -6.45 -11.30 3.04
N LEU A 238 -7.33 -10.41 2.57
CA LEU A 238 -7.98 -10.54 1.27
C LEU A 238 -7.09 -10.11 0.10
N MET A 239 -6.07 -9.30 0.36
CA MET A 239 -5.24 -8.65 -0.65
C MET A 239 -3.77 -9.09 -0.63
N VAL A 240 -3.38 -9.85 0.40
CA VAL A 240 -2.00 -10.29 0.64
C VAL A 240 -1.37 -11.02 -0.56
N ASP A 241 -2.13 -11.85 -1.25
CA ASP A 241 -1.61 -12.62 -2.40
C ASP A 241 -1.32 -11.71 -3.60
N LYS A 242 -2.21 -10.74 -3.88
CA LYS A 242 -2.01 -9.77 -4.97
C LYS A 242 -0.85 -8.83 -4.64
N SER A 243 -0.74 -8.37 -3.39
CA SER A 243 0.40 -7.59 -2.91
C SER A 243 1.72 -8.33 -3.09
N LYS A 244 1.83 -9.58 -2.59
CA LYS A 244 3.04 -10.40 -2.72
C LYS A 244 3.44 -10.65 -4.17
N LYS A 245 2.48 -10.88 -5.07
CA LYS A 245 2.74 -11.04 -6.51
C LYS A 245 3.32 -9.78 -7.13
N LEU A 246 2.76 -8.60 -6.84
CA LEU A 246 3.26 -7.32 -7.35
C LEU A 246 4.62 -6.95 -6.76
N GLU A 247 4.85 -7.23 -5.47
CA GLU A 247 6.15 -7.06 -4.83
C GLU A 247 7.22 -7.96 -5.46
N ALA A 248 6.89 -9.24 -5.70
CA ALA A 248 7.79 -10.18 -6.38
C ALA A 248 8.09 -9.75 -7.83
N ALA A 249 7.10 -9.22 -8.54
CA ALA A 249 7.29 -8.67 -9.88
C ALA A 249 8.21 -7.45 -9.86
N LEU A 250 8.09 -6.57 -8.85
CA LEU A 250 8.96 -5.40 -8.70
C LEU A 250 10.41 -5.80 -8.41
N LEU A 251 10.64 -6.75 -7.51
CA LEU A 251 11.96 -7.30 -7.21
C LEU A 251 12.59 -7.99 -8.44
N THR A 252 11.78 -8.77 -9.16
CA THR A 252 12.19 -9.42 -10.42
C THR A 252 12.60 -8.37 -11.45
N LYS A 253 11.80 -7.32 -11.60
CA LYS A 253 12.10 -6.22 -12.52
C LYS A 253 13.41 -5.52 -12.16
N TRP A 254 13.63 -5.17 -10.89
CA TRP A 254 14.90 -4.55 -10.48
C TRP A 254 16.11 -5.46 -10.74
N ARG A 255 15.96 -6.77 -10.52
CA ARG A 255 17.01 -7.74 -10.80
C ARG A 255 17.29 -7.86 -12.31
N ASP A 256 16.26 -8.05 -13.10
CA ASP A 256 16.38 -8.30 -14.55
C ASP A 256 16.89 -7.05 -15.28
N ASP A 257 16.51 -5.86 -14.81
CA ASP A 257 17.02 -4.57 -15.30
C ASP A 257 18.43 -4.24 -14.70
N ASN A 258 19.00 -5.12 -13.87
CA ASN A 258 20.27 -4.95 -13.15
C ASN A 258 20.39 -3.58 -12.43
N VAL A 259 19.32 -3.17 -11.74
CA VAL A 259 19.23 -1.84 -11.13
C VAL A 259 20.21 -1.75 -9.96
N PRO A 260 21.14 -0.77 -9.95
CA PRO A 260 22.05 -0.59 -8.82
C PRO A 260 21.30 -0.29 -7.52
N ARG A 261 21.79 -0.80 -6.38
CA ARG A 261 21.20 -0.57 -5.05
C ARG A 261 20.93 0.91 -4.76
N LEU A 262 21.89 1.78 -5.09
CA LEU A 262 21.74 3.23 -4.91
C LEU A 262 20.62 3.82 -5.79
N THR A 263 20.40 3.26 -6.98
CA THR A 263 19.29 3.67 -7.84
C THR A 263 17.96 3.24 -7.23
N VAL A 264 17.85 2.02 -6.70
CA VAL A 264 16.64 1.56 -5.98
C VAL A 264 16.36 2.48 -4.78
N TRP A 265 17.40 2.82 -4.01
CA TRP A 265 17.29 3.77 -2.89
C TRP A 265 16.71 5.12 -3.31
N VAL A 266 17.23 5.70 -4.40
CA VAL A 266 16.75 6.99 -4.95
C VAL A 266 15.31 6.88 -5.47
N ARG A 267 14.96 5.80 -6.18
CA ARG A 267 13.61 5.59 -6.72
C ARG A 267 12.54 5.44 -5.64
N LEU A 268 12.90 4.88 -4.48
CA LEU A 268 12.00 4.74 -3.34
C LEU A 268 11.74 6.06 -2.61
N LYS A 269 12.55 7.11 -2.86
CA LYS A 269 12.39 8.45 -2.26
C LYS A 269 12.13 8.35 -0.76
N PHE A 270 13.09 7.79 -0.04
CA PHE A 270 13.04 7.69 1.41
C PHE A 270 12.96 9.08 2.05
N ASP A 271 11.97 9.29 2.91
CA ASP A 271 11.86 10.51 3.71
C ASP A 271 13.03 10.61 4.72
N ASP A 272 13.22 11.78 5.32
CA ASP A 272 14.18 11.95 6.41
C ASP A 272 13.61 11.50 7.77
N ASN A 273 12.28 11.42 7.86
CA ASN A 273 11.58 10.83 8.98
C ASN A 273 11.74 9.29 9.01
N LEU A 274 12.45 8.80 10.02
CA LEU A 274 12.66 7.37 10.25
C LEU A 274 11.34 6.60 10.42
N ASP A 275 10.30 7.20 11.02
CA ASP A 275 9.03 6.51 11.24
C ASP A 275 8.29 6.25 9.91
N GLU A 276 8.34 7.20 8.98
CA GLU A 276 7.83 7.01 7.61
C GLU A 276 8.65 5.95 6.89
N ALA A 277 9.98 6.03 6.98
CA ALA A 277 10.87 5.11 6.28
C ALA A 277 10.63 3.65 6.71
N LEU A 278 10.39 3.43 8.01
CA LEU A 278 10.12 2.10 8.56
C LEU A 278 8.67 1.63 8.30
N SER A 279 7.67 2.51 8.40
CA SER A 279 6.25 2.13 8.26
C SER A 279 5.75 2.08 6.82
N SER A 280 6.41 2.77 5.88
CA SER A 280 6.02 2.83 4.46
C SER A 280 6.24 1.53 3.68
N GLY A 281 6.91 0.54 4.27
CA GLY A 281 7.29 -0.71 3.60
C GLY A 281 8.42 -0.58 2.57
N LYS A 282 8.87 0.64 2.24
CA LYS A 282 10.02 0.92 1.37
C LYS A 282 11.29 0.24 1.86
N MET A 283 11.50 0.26 3.18
CA MET A 283 12.64 -0.36 3.81
C MET A 283 12.64 -1.89 3.65
N GLY A 284 11.48 -2.51 3.86
CA GLY A 284 11.31 -3.96 3.75
C GLY A 284 11.65 -4.45 2.35
N ILE A 285 11.10 -3.80 1.32
CA ILE A 285 11.36 -4.22 -0.07
C ILE A 285 12.80 -3.91 -0.51
N PHE A 286 13.39 -2.79 -0.06
CA PHE A 286 14.79 -2.47 -0.35
C PHE A 286 15.73 -3.54 0.21
N PHE A 287 15.59 -3.91 1.48
CA PHE A 287 16.44 -4.95 2.07
C PHE A 287 16.21 -6.30 1.41
N LYS A 288 14.97 -6.65 1.07
CA LYS A 288 14.69 -7.88 0.32
C LYS A 288 15.42 -7.90 -1.02
N TYR A 289 15.48 -6.78 -1.73
CA TYR A 289 16.26 -6.66 -2.97
C TYR A 289 17.76 -6.83 -2.74
N VAL A 290 18.32 -6.15 -1.73
CA VAL A 290 19.75 -6.24 -1.38
C VAL A 290 20.11 -7.67 -0.99
N SER A 291 19.33 -8.31 -0.14
CA SER A 291 19.58 -9.69 0.30
C SER A 291 19.56 -10.70 -0.84
N GLN A 292 18.66 -10.52 -1.80
CA GLN A 292 18.51 -11.46 -2.91
C GLN A 292 19.61 -11.33 -3.97
N ASN A 293 20.17 -10.13 -4.16
CA ASN A 293 21.04 -9.83 -5.31
C ASN A 293 22.44 -9.35 -4.93
N HIS A 294 22.64 -8.90 -3.70
CA HIS A 294 23.88 -8.30 -3.20
C HIS A 294 24.12 -8.63 -1.71
N PRO A 295 24.13 -9.91 -1.32
CA PRO A 295 24.21 -10.31 0.09
C PRO A 295 25.45 -9.75 0.79
N ASP A 296 26.58 -9.65 0.09
CA ASP A 296 27.85 -9.12 0.63
C ASP A 296 27.78 -7.62 0.98
N HIS A 297 26.76 -6.91 0.50
CA HIS A 297 26.59 -5.47 0.72
C HIS A 297 25.53 -5.13 1.78
N GLU A 298 24.82 -6.11 2.34
CA GLU A 298 23.81 -5.88 3.38
C GLU A 298 24.35 -5.04 4.54
N ILE A 299 25.53 -5.40 5.06
CA ILE A 299 26.19 -4.69 6.17
C ILE A 299 26.52 -3.24 5.81
N SER A 300 26.96 -2.99 4.58
CA SER A 300 27.28 -1.64 4.11
C SER A 300 26.03 -0.78 4.00
N GLU A 301 24.92 -1.32 3.48
CA GLU A 301 23.67 -0.58 3.37
C GLU A 301 23.04 -0.32 4.75
N ILE A 302 23.07 -1.28 5.66
CA ILE A 302 22.63 -1.08 7.06
C ILE A 302 23.41 0.06 7.71
N LYS A 303 24.75 0.09 7.58
CA LYS A 303 25.57 1.16 8.15
C LYS A 303 25.20 2.55 7.60
N LYS A 304 24.98 2.67 6.29
CA LYS A 304 24.59 3.94 5.65
C LYS A 304 23.24 4.44 6.16
N ILE A 305 22.29 3.53 6.28
CA ILE A 305 20.93 3.84 6.76
C ILE A 305 20.98 4.29 8.22
N THR A 306 21.67 3.53 9.06
CA THR A 306 21.83 3.85 10.48
C THR A 306 22.50 5.21 10.65
N ALA A 307 23.48 5.56 9.81
CA ALA A 307 24.06 6.91 9.79
C ALA A 307 23.03 7.98 9.37
N LYS A 308 22.31 7.79 8.26
CA LYS A 308 21.30 8.76 7.76
C LYS A 308 20.27 9.12 8.83
N TYR A 309 19.64 8.11 9.44
CA TYR A 309 18.54 8.34 10.38
C TYR A 309 19.01 8.57 11.82
N GLY A 310 20.22 8.11 12.16
CA GLY A 310 20.88 8.45 13.42
C GLY A 310 21.12 9.94 13.55
N GLU A 311 21.67 10.58 12.51
CA GLU A 311 21.86 12.03 12.46
C GLU A 311 20.54 12.81 12.55
N PHE A 312 19.48 12.32 11.90
CA PHE A 312 18.15 12.94 11.96
C PHE A 312 17.54 12.89 13.37
N ALA A 313 17.61 11.73 14.04
CA ALA A 313 17.09 11.54 15.39
C ALA A 313 17.79 12.45 16.43
N ILE A 314 19.08 12.73 16.23
CA ILE A 314 19.85 13.66 17.06
C ILE A 314 19.39 15.12 16.84
N LYS A 315 19.12 15.50 15.58
CA LYS A 315 18.76 16.88 15.20
C LYS A 315 17.32 17.26 15.56
N HIS A 316 16.37 16.34 15.43
CA HIS A 316 14.93 16.67 15.49
C HIS A 316 14.21 16.15 16.72
N ASP A 317 14.56 14.96 17.22
CA ASP A 317 13.88 14.33 18.37
C ASP A 317 14.68 14.48 19.68
N GLY A 318 15.78 15.25 19.67
CA GLY A 318 16.65 15.44 20.83
C GLY A 318 17.31 14.16 21.37
N GLY A 319 17.25 13.06 20.62
CA GLY A 319 17.65 11.72 21.07
C GLY A 319 16.60 10.93 21.86
N SER A 320 15.29 11.26 21.75
CA SER A 320 14.21 10.55 22.47
C SER A 320 14.19 9.03 22.16
N MET A 321 14.29 8.21 23.21
CA MET A 321 14.32 6.74 23.15
C MET A 321 12.90 6.15 23.25
N LYS A 322 11.97 6.58 22.38
CA LYS A 322 10.59 6.05 22.43
C LYS A 322 10.56 4.53 22.29
N THR A 323 9.94 3.88 23.27
CA THR A 323 10.00 2.44 23.52
C THR A 323 9.64 1.56 22.33
N TRP A 324 8.65 1.96 21.51
CA TRP A 324 8.21 1.14 20.38
C TRP A 324 9.23 1.13 19.23
N LYS A 325 9.93 2.24 18.95
CA LYS A 325 11.02 2.30 17.95
C LYS A 325 12.17 1.38 18.37
N MET A 326 12.43 1.32 19.68
CA MET A 326 13.43 0.42 20.27
C MET A 326 12.96 -1.04 20.30
N GLU A 327 11.67 -1.30 20.40
CA GLU A 327 11.12 -2.66 20.32
C GLU A 327 11.26 -3.22 18.90
N THR A 328 10.86 -2.45 17.90
CA THR A 328 11.00 -2.85 16.49
C THR A 328 12.47 -3.07 16.11
N LEU A 329 13.37 -2.20 16.54
CA LEU A 329 14.81 -2.39 16.32
C LEU A 329 15.35 -3.63 17.05
N ARG A 330 14.81 -3.95 18.24
CA ARG A 330 15.18 -5.15 19.00
C ARG A 330 14.76 -6.41 18.26
N GLU A 331 13.51 -6.46 17.80
CA GLU A 331 12.95 -7.58 17.04
C GLU A 331 13.75 -7.80 15.74
N TYR A 332 14.10 -6.72 15.06
CA TYR A 332 14.96 -6.78 13.88
C TYR A 332 16.35 -7.36 14.19
N ILE A 333 17.00 -6.91 15.27
CA ILE A 333 18.32 -7.44 15.67
C ILE A 333 18.24 -8.93 16.06
N GLN A 334 17.15 -9.35 16.71
CA GLN A 334 16.91 -10.76 17.04
C GLN A 334 16.76 -11.59 15.77
N LEU A 335 15.98 -11.12 14.80
CA LEU A 335 15.83 -11.75 13.50
C LEU A 335 17.18 -11.80 12.77
N PHE A 336 17.93 -10.70 12.71
CA PHE A 336 19.28 -10.61 12.14
C PHE A 336 20.21 -11.67 12.76
N ASN A 337 20.35 -11.70 14.08
CA ASN A 337 21.22 -12.65 14.79
C ASN A 337 20.83 -14.12 14.58
N SER A 338 19.56 -14.39 14.30
CA SER A 338 19.07 -15.75 13.98
C SER A 338 19.46 -16.19 12.58
N LYS A 339 19.60 -15.25 11.64
CA LYS A 339 19.93 -15.50 10.23
C LYS A 339 21.42 -15.42 9.95
N THR A 340 22.18 -14.65 10.73
CA THR A 340 23.63 -14.46 10.57
C THR A 340 24.38 -14.78 11.88
N PRO A 341 24.52 -16.07 12.27
CA PRO A 341 25.08 -16.43 13.58
C PRO A 341 26.54 -16.03 13.78
N GLN A 342 27.28 -15.80 12.70
CA GLN A 342 28.70 -15.43 12.72
C GLN A 342 28.92 -13.92 12.96
N ASP A 343 27.94 -13.08 12.60
CA ASP A 343 28.04 -11.61 12.65
C ASP A 343 27.09 -10.98 13.67
N LYS A 344 26.78 -11.73 14.74
CA LYS A 344 25.79 -11.30 15.74
C LYS A 344 26.12 -9.91 16.27
N THR A 345 25.13 -9.04 16.23
CA THR A 345 25.19 -7.70 16.82
C THR A 345 24.26 -7.62 18.02
N LYS A 346 24.54 -6.71 18.94
CA LYS A 346 23.66 -6.46 20.09
C LYS A 346 23.06 -5.07 19.97
N MET A 347 21.89 -4.90 20.56
CA MET A 347 21.21 -3.60 20.61
C MET A 347 22.13 -2.48 21.12
N PHE A 348 22.98 -2.77 22.10
CA PHE A 348 24.01 -1.84 22.57
C PHE A 348 24.92 -1.35 21.45
N ASP A 349 25.47 -2.25 20.63
CA ASP A 349 26.41 -1.91 19.56
C ASP A 349 25.73 -1.15 18.42
N VAL A 350 24.48 -1.50 18.12
CA VAL A 350 23.66 -0.80 17.11
C VAL A 350 23.38 0.63 17.54
N LEU A 351 22.95 0.85 18.78
CA LEU A 351 22.65 2.19 19.29
C LEU A 351 23.92 3.04 19.46
N ARG A 352 25.00 2.45 19.99
CA ARG A 352 26.29 3.10 20.15
C ARG A 352 26.85 3.62 18.83
N ASN A 353 26.73 2.83 17.77
CA ASN A 353 27.20 3.25 16.45
C ASN A 353 26.18 4.14 15.73
N GLY A 354 24.89 4.04 16.08
CA GLY A 354 23.81 4.77 15.41
C GLY A 354 23.56 6.18 15.91
N PHE A 355 23.90 6.52 17.15
CA PHE A 355 23.80 7.90 17.65
C PHE A 355 25.01 8.79 17.26
N GLY A 356 25.90 8.33 16.37
CA GLY A 356 27.15 9.03 16.00
C GLY A 356 28.24 8.91 17.08
N ASP A 357 29.52 9.13 16.74
CA ASP A 357 30.67 9.24 17.66
C ASP A 357 30.85 8.16 18.76
N GLY A 358 30.21 6.99 18.62
CA GLY A 358 30.38 5.86 19.52
C GLY A 358 29.90 6.12 20.96
N ASP A 359 30.78 5.86 21.93
CA ASP A 359 30.46 5.89 23.36
C ASP A 359 30.03 7.29 23.83
N GLY A 360 30.55 8.36 23.20
CA GLY A 360 30.29 9.75 23.60
C GLY A 360 28.87 10.22 23.32
N ALA A 361 28.36 9.97 22.12
CA ALA A 361 27.00 10.37 21.78
C ALA A 361 25.96 9.50 22.52
N LEU A 362 26.23 8.19 22.67
CA LEU A 362 25.39 7.32 23.47
C LEU A 362 25.30 7.80 24.93
N ALA A 363 26.41 8.25 25.52
CA ALA A 363 26.41 8.84 26.87
C ALA A 363 25.49 10.06 26.96
N ARG A 364 25.57 10.98 25.99
CA ARG A 364 24.72 12.19 25.96
C ARG A 364 23.24 11.86 25.84
N VAL A 365 22.89 10.95 24.93
CA VAL A 365 21.50 10.54 24.69
C VAL A 365 20.91 9.87 25.92
N VAL A 366 21.64 8.93 26.52
CA VAL A 366 21.17 8.19 27.68
C VAL A 366 21.05 9.07 28.92
N THR A 367 22.02 9.97 29.16
CA THR A 367 21.92 10.93 30.28
C THR A 367 20.75 11.89 30.09
N LYS A 368 20.47 12.36 28.86
CA LYS A 368 19.27 13.16 28.58
C LYS A 368 17.98 12.37 28.85
N ALA A 369 17.89 11.13 28.38
CA ALA A 369 16.73 10.27 28.60
C ALA A 369 16.45 10.03 30.09
N LEU A 370 17.50 9.85 30.90
CA LEU A 370 17.40 9.77 32.36
C LEU A 370 16.88 11.07 32.99
N THR A 371 17.38 12.23 32.54
CA THR A 371 16.96 13.54 33.08
C THR A 371 15.54 13.92 32.71
N LEU A 372 15.07 13.51 31.53
CA LEU A 372 13.73 13.82 31.02
C LEU A 372 12.66 12.80 31.47
N ALA A 373 13.06 11.79 32.25
CA ALA A 373 12.23 10.63 32.61
C ALA A 373 11.59 9.93 31.40
N ASP A 374 12.23 10.03 30.22
CA ASP A 374 11.83 9.33 29.00
C ASP A 374 12.47 7.93 29.02
N SER A 375 11.68 6.92 29.39
CA SER A 375 12.10 5.52 29.54
C SER A 375 13.31 5.32 30.49
N PRO A 376 13.22 5.78 31.76
CA PRO A 376 14.36 5.86 32.67
C PRO A 376 14.98 4.50 33.00
N GLN A 377 14.21 3.41 33.03
CA GLN A 377 14.78 2.07 33.28
C GLN A 377 15.68 1.62 32.13
N MET A 378 15.28 1.88 30.89
CA MET A 378 16.05 1.50 29.72
C MET A 378 17.31 2.35 29.59
N ALA A 379 17.18 3.67 29.77
CA ALA A 379 18.31 4.58 29.79
C ALA A 379 19.33 4.17 30.89
N ALA A 380 18.88 3.85 32.11
CA ALA A 380 19.75 3.38 33.19
C ALA A 380 20.50 2.08 32.81
N GLN A 381 19.86 1.16 32.09
CA GLN A 381 20.50 -0.08 31.61
C GLN A 381 21.63 0.21 30.61
N TYR A 382 21.40 1.10 29.64
CA TYR A 382 22.44 1.48 28.66
C TYR A 382 23.58 2.27 29.31
N GLN A 383 23.26 3.17 30.25
CA GLN A 383 24.27 3.89 31.03
C GLN A 383 25.16 2.92 31.80
N SER A 384 24.55 1.96 32.50
CA SER A 384 25.27 0.94 33.26
C SER A 384 26.13 0.06 32.34
N ALA A 385 25.64 -0.28 31.15
CA ALA A 385 26.41 -1.05 30.18
C ALA A 385 27.62 -0.26 29.65
N LEU A 386 27.44 1.05 29.41
CA LEU A 386 28.50 1.95 28.97
C LEU A 386 29.58 2.12 30.05
N PHE A 387 29.18 2.35 31.30
CA PHE A 387 30.11 2.50 32.42
C PHE A 387 30.89 1.22 32.70
N ARG A 388 30.22 0.05 32.70
CA ARG A 388 30.90 -1.26 32.80
C ARG A 388 31.96 -1.43 31.72
N ARG A 389 31.64 -1.04 30.48
CA ARG A 389 32.58 -1.10 29.36
C ARG A 389 33.79 -0.20 29.62
N TRP A 390 33.59 1.04 30.05
CA TRP A 390 34.69 1.96 30.37
C TRP A 390 35.56 1.46 31.53
N VAL A 391 34.98 0.93 32.61
CA VAL A 391 35.77 0.34 33.71
C VAL A 391 36.59 -0.86 33.24
N ARG A 392 35.98 -1.76 32.44
CA ARG A 392 36.66 -2.94 31.89
C ARG A 392 37.80 -2.58 30.93
N SER A 393 37.69 -1.44 30.27
CA SER A 393 38.74 -0.88 29.41
C SER A 393 39.70 0.05 30.17
N GLU A 394 39.66 0.04 31.51
CA GLU A 394 40.55 0.79 32.40
C GLU A 394 40.57 2.29 32.08
N ILE A 395 39.41 2.83 31.71
CA ILE A 395 39.27 4.25 31.40
C ILE A 395 39.09 5.03 32.69
N GLU A 396 40.00 5.96 32.98
CA GLU A 396 39.83 6.85 34.13
C GLU A 396 38.73 7.88 33.88
N PRO A 397 37.95 8.30 34.90
CA PRO A 397 36.85 9.24 34.72
C PRO A 397 37.24 10.55 34.03
N ARG A 398 38.41 11.10 34.34
CA ARG A 398 38.92 12.32 33.71
C ARG A 398 39.16 12.17 32.21
N SER A 399 39.55 10.98 31.77
CA SER A 399 39.85 10.68 30.36
C SER A 399 38.61 10.71 29.48
N ILE A 400 37.39 10.64 30.04
CA ILE A 400 36.13 10.63 29.28
C ILE A 400 35.92 11.92 28.48
N TYR A 401 36.31 13.08 29.04
CA TYR A 401 36.17 14.38 28.38
C TYR A 401 36.84 14.41 27.01
N ALA A 402 38.14 14.07 26.97
CA ALA A 402 38.91 14.08 25.73
C ALA A 402 38.62 12.86 24.84
N ARG A 403 38.41 11.67 25.42
CA ARG A 403 38.37 10.41 24.67
C ARG A 403 37.03 10.10 24.02
N PHE A 404 35.92 10.55 24.62
CA PHE A 404 34.59 10.23 24.14
C PHE A 404 33.71 11.46 23.95
N LEU A 405 33.85 12.49 24.80
CA LEU A 405 33.04 13.69 24.69
C LEU A 405 33.65 14.74 23.74
N ASN A 406 34.89 14.55 23.29
CA ASN A 406 35.60 15.49 22.40
C ASN A 406 35.56 16.94 22.91
N VAL A 407 35.69 17.12 24.23
CA VAL A 407 35.63 18.43 24.90
C VAL A 407 36.75 18.54 25.92
N ASP A 408 37.29 19.75 26.11
CA ASP A 408 38.19 20.04 27.22
C ASP A 408 37.41 20.13 28.55
N GLU A 409 37.99 19.64 29.65
CA GLU A 409 37.33 19.60 30.97
C GLU A 409 36.95 21.00 31.48
N ALA A 410 37.74 22.03 31.19
CA ALA A 410 37.40 23.41 31.56
C ALA A 410 36.23 23.95 30.72
N SER A 411 36.09 23.45 29.49
CA SER A 411 35.07 23.88 28.52
C SER A 411 33.78 23.04 28.55
N ALA A 412 33.76 21.95 29.32
CA ALA A 412 32.63 21.03 29.35
C ALA A 412 31.34 21.66 29.87
N ASN A 413 30.23 21.38 29.20
CA ASN A 413 28.90 21.85 29.60
C ASN A 413 28.30 21.01 30.75
N PHE A 414 27.15 21.42 31.27
CA PHE A 414 26.49 20.76 32.40
C PHE A 414 26.23 19.26 32.16
N LEU A 415 25.79 18.89 30.94
CA LEU A 415 25.49 17.51 30.58
C LEU A 415 26.77 16.66 30.59
N GLU A 416 27.86 17.16 30.01
CA GLU A 416 29.15 16.48 29.94
C GLU A 416 29.77 16.28 31.31
N ARG A 417 29.71 17.32 32.16
CA ARG A 417 30.14 17.21 33.57
C ARG A 417 29.31 16.19 34.34
N SER A 418 28.00 16.13 34.08
CA SER A 418 27.11 15.16 34.70
C SER A 418 27.43 13.72 34.29
N ILE A 419 27.73 13.47 33.02
CA ILE A 419 28.16 12.15 32.52
C ILE A 419 29.42 11.70 33.26
N VAL A 420 30.44 12.56 33.35
CA VAL A 420 31.72 12.23 33.99
C VAL A 420 31.57 12.04 35.49
N ALA A 421 30.76 12.87 36.16
CA ALA A 421 30.48 12.73 37.58
C ALA A 421 29.77 11.40 37.91
N GLN A 422 28.75 11.04 37.13
CA GLN A 422 28.03 9.77 37.28
C GLN A 422 28.95 8.58 37.02
N TYR A 423 29.81 8.67 36.01
CA TYR A 423 30.80 7.63 35.75
C TYR A 423 31.85 7.51 36.87
N LYS A 424 32.32 8.64 37.41
CA LYS A 424 33.27 8.64 38.53
C LYS A 424 32.70 7.93 39.75
N ALA A 425 31.47 8.25 40.13
CA ALA A 425 30.81 7.56 41.24
C ALA A 425 30.74 6.04 41.03
N TYR A 426 30.40 5.61 39.81
CA TYR A 426 30.40 4.19 39.44
C TYR A 426 31.81 3.56 39.47
N TYR A 427 32.81 4.28 38.94
CA TYR A 427 34.20 3.84 38.90
C TYR A 427 34.78 3.62 40.30
N ASP A 428 34.53 4.58 41.22
CA ASP A 428 35.01 4.53 42.59
C ASP A 428 34.37 3.37 43.37
N ASP A 429 33.06 3.14 43.21
CA ASP A 429 32.34 2.00 43.82
C ASP A 429 32.88 0.64 43.36
N VAL A 430 33.15 0.50 42.06
CA VAL A 430 33.66 -0.75 41.49
C VAL A 430 35.13 -1.01 41.86
N LYS A 431 35.95 0.04 41.99
CA LYS A 431 37.38 -0.09 42.33
C LYS A 431 37.64 -0.16 43.83
N ASN A 432 36.79 0.44 44.65
CA ASN A 432 36.90 0.46 46.11
C ASN A 432 35.58 -0.02 46.74
N PRO A 433 35.27 -1.33 46.65
CA PRO A 433 34.05 -1.85 47.26
C PRO A 433 34.08 -1.62 48.77
N PRO A 434 32.97 -1.18 49.39
CA PRO A 434 32.93 -0.92 50.83
C PRO A 434 33.36 -2.17 51.60
N GLN A 435 34.29 -2.01 52.54
CA GLN A 435 34.75 -3.11 53.40
C GLN A 435 33.55 -3.66 54.18
N ALA A 436 33.34 -4.98 54.12
CA ALA A 436 32.30 -5.64 54.89
C ALA A 436 32.52 -5.36 56.38
N VAL A 437 31.57 -4.66 57.00
CA VAL A 437 31.56 -4.46 58.45
C VAL A 437 31.31 -5.82 59.09
N THR A 438 32.37 -6.50 59.54
CA THR A 438 32.25 -7.68 60.38
C THR A 438 31.74 -7.24 61.75
N PHE A 439 30.44 -7.43 61.99
CA PHE A 439 29.84 -7.25 63.31
C PHE A 439 30.30 -8.40 64.21
N HIS A 440 31.27 -8.15 65.10
CA HIS A 440 31.61 -9.09 66.16
C HIS A 440 30.49 -9.02 67.22
N ASP A 441 29.64 -10.04 67.27
CA ASP A 441 28.65 -10.23 68.35
C ASP A 441 29.39 -10.64 69.65
N PRO A 442 29.34 -9.84 70.73
CA PRO A 442 30.05 -10.14 71.97
C PRO A 442 29.39 -11.22 72.86
N ARG A 443 28.26 -11.84 72.47
CA ARG A 443 27.50 -12.75 73.36
C ARG A 443 27.63 -14.25 73.08
N ARG A 444 28.84 -14.72 72.80
CA ARG A 444 29.21 -16.13 73.05
C ARG A 444 30.61 -16.20 73.63
N SER A 445 30.70 -16.22 74.95
CA SER A 445 31.80 -16.84 75.68
C SER A 445 31.24 -17.74 76.77
#